data_AF-A0A1I6WF79-F1
#
_entry.id   AF-A0A1I6WF79-F1
#
_cell.length_a   1.000
_cell.length_b   1.000
_cell.length_c   1.000
_cell.angle_alpha   90.00
_cell.angle_beta   90.00
_cell.angle_gamma   90.00
#
_symmetry.space_group_name_H-M   'P 1'
#
loop_
_entity.id
_entity.type
_entity.pdbx_description
1 polymer ?
#
loop_
_entity_poly.entity_id
_entity_poly.type
_entity_poly.pdbx_seq_one_letter_code
_entity_poly.pdbx_strand_id
1 'polypeptide(L)'
;MSAPTLNPDDFEFGDPNKLRAYIAERMAAVAMRADLVNTYAVLGDDAGLRYSMRCAAAEFRAALNLLGDLTEQTERVRQRRQPSPASHPQPNSEARQ
;
A
#
# COMPACT_ATOMS: atom_id res chain seq x y z
N MET A 1 -2.33 -10.81 20.51
CA MET A 1 -3.02 -9.80 19.67
C MET A 1 -3.42 -10.51 18.38
N SER A 2 -4.71 -10.64 18.09
CA SER A 2 -5.15 -11.25 16.82
C SER A 2 -4.96 -10.24 15.70
N ALA A 3 -3.99 -10.49 14.82
CA ALA A 3 -3.82 -9.69 13.62
C ALA A 3 -5.04 -9.89 12.71
N PRO A 4 -5.60 -8.84 12.09
CA PRO A 4 -6.54 -9.04 10.99
C PRO A 4 -5.78 -9.74 9.86
N THR A 5 -6.27 -10.92 9.48
CA THR A 5 -5.73 -11.74 8.40
C THR A 5 -6.12 -11.15 7.04
N LEU A 6 -5.64 -9.95 6.73
CA LEU A 6 -5.57 -9.51 5.34
C LEU A 6 -4.45 -10.32 4.71
N ASN A 7 -4.77 -11.51 4.20
CA ASN A 7 -3.82 -12.36 3.51
C ASN A 7 -3.66 -11.83 2.07
N PRO A 8 -2.45 -11.46 1.62
CA PRO A 8 -2.24 -10.98 0.26
C PRO A 8 -2.69 -11.96 -0.83
N ASP A 9 -2.67 -13.27 -0.55
CA ASP A 9 -3.05 -14.30 -1.51
C ASP A 9 -4.56 -14.40 -1.74
N ASP A 10 -5.37 -13.78 -0.88
CA ASP A 10 -6.83 -13.72 -1.03
C ASP A 10 -7.25 -12.68 -2.10
N PHE A 11 -6.30 -11.91 -2.64
CA PHE A 11 -6.55 -10.82 -3.58
C PHE A 11 -5.87 -11.04 -4.94
N GLU A 12 -6.59 -10.70 -6.00
CA GLU A 12 -6.11 -10.77 -7.37
C GLU A 12 -5.01 -9.73 -7.67
N PHE A 13 -4.24 -9.98 -8.73
CA PHE A 13 -3.24 -9.01 -9.18
C PHE A 13 -3.91 -7.72 -9.65
N GLY A 14 -3.45 -6.58 -9.15
CA GLY A 14 -4.01 -5.27 -9.45
C GLY A 14 -5.22 -4.87 -8.60
N ASP A 15 -5.68 -5.72 -7.65
CA ASP A 15 -6.59 -5.29 -6.60
C ASP A 15 -5.82 -4.43 -5.57
N PRO A 16 -6.24 -3.17 -5.33
CA PRO A 16 -5.66 -2.32 -4.28
C PRO A 16 -5.63 -2.97 -2.88
N ASN A 17 -6.54 -3.89 -2.58
CA ASN A 17 -6.54 -4.62 -1.31
C ASN A 17 -5.34 -5.54 -1.14
N LYS A 18 -4.77 -6.07 -2.23
CA LYS A 18 -3.52 -6.85 -2.18
C LYS A 18 -2.37 -6.01 -1.64
N LEU A 19 -2.25 -4.76 -2.09
CA LEU A 19 -1.23 -3.83 -1.57
C LEU A 19 -1.50 -3.45 -0.11
N ARG A 20 -2.77 -3.27 0.29
CA ARG A 20 -3.11 -3.04 1.72
C ARG A 20 -2.67 -4.21 2.60
N ALA A 21 -2.87 -5.45 2.13
CA ALA A 21 -2.43 -6.64 2.83
C ALA A 21 -0.90 -6.69 2.99
N TYR A 22 -0.13 -6.44 1.92
CA TYR A 22 1.33 -6.38 2.01
C TYR A 22 1.82 -5.24 2.91
N ILE A 23 1.18 -4.08 2.91
CA ILE A 23 1.51 -2.99 3.84
C ILE A 23 1.29 -3.44 5.29
N ALA A 24 0.18 -4.10 5.59
CA ALA A 24 -0.10 -4.62 6.93
C ALA A 24 0.96 -5.64 7.39
N GLU A 25 1.38 -6.54 6.50
CA GLU A 25 2.45 -7.52 6.75
C GLU A 25 3.79 -6.82 7.08
N ARG A 26 4.18 -5.81 6.29
CA ARG A 26 5.41 -5.02 6.56
C ARG A 26 5.32 -4.28 7.88
N MET A 27 4.16 -3.71 8.22
CA MET A 27 3.97 -3.02 9.50
C MET A 27 4.00 -3.98 10.69
N ALA A 28 3.54 -5.22 10.54
CA ALA A 28 3.72 -6.26 11.56
C ALA A 28 5.22 -6.56 11.79
N ALA A 29 6.01 -6.65 10.72
CA ALA A 29 7.47 -6.80 10.83
C ALA A 29 8.13 -5.60 11.51
N VAL A 30 7.71 -4.37 11.19
CA VAL A 30 8.18 -3.15 11.87
C VAL A 30 7.87 -3.20 13.36
N ALA A 31 6.65 -3.58 13.74
CA ALA A 31 6.25 -3.68 15.15
C ALA A 31 7.09 -4.70 15.92
N MET A 32 7.32 -5.89 15.36
CA MET A 32 8.20 -6.90 15.96
C MET A 32 9.64 -6.37 16.14
N ARG A 33 10.18 -5.65 15.15
CA ARG A 33 11.52 -5.07 15.25
C ARG A 33 11.60 -3.93 16.25
N ALA A 34 10.55 -3.12 16.37
CA ALA A 34 10.49 -2.06 17.37
C ALA A 34 10.51 -2.61 18.81
N ASP A 35 9.85 -3.76 19.03
CA ASP A 35 9.90 -4.46 20.32
C ASP A 35 11.31 -4.97 20.65
N LEU A 36 12.01 -5.53 19.65
CA LEU A 36 13.42 -5.92 19.79
C LEU A 36 14.33 -4.71 20.07
N VAL A 37 14.10 -3.58 19.41
CA VAL A 37 14.81 -2.33 19.67
C VAL A 37 14.68 -1.91 21.13
N ASN A 38 13.46 -1.95 21.68
CA ASN A 38 13.23 -1.65 23.09
C ASN A 38 13.98 -2.63 24.01
N THR A 39 13.93 -3.93 23.69
CA THR A 39 14.63 -4.96 24.46
C THR A 39 16.14 -4.74 24.46
N TYR A 40 16.76 -4.53 23.30
CA TYR A 40 18.20 -4.29 23.21
C TYR A 40 18.64 -2.99 23.88
N ALA A 41 17.81 -1.94 23.84
CA ALA A 41 18.08 -0.70 24.56
C ALA A 41 18.11 -0.91 26.09
N VAL A 42 17.17 -1.69 26.64
CA VAL A 42 17.13 -2.02 28.08
C VAL A 42 18.33 -2.89 28.48
N LEU A 43 18.75 -3.80 27.62
CA LEU A 43 19.90 -4.68 27.86
C LEU A 43 21.26 -4.00 27.69
N GLY A 44 21.32 -2.81 27.07
CA GLY A 44 22.56 -2.14 26.70
C GLY A 44 23.32 -2.85 25.56
N ASP A 45 22.62 -3.63 24.73
CA ASP A 45 23.21 -4.28 23.55
C ASP A 45 23.15 -3.33 22.33
N ASP A 46 24.19 -2.52 22.18
CA ASP A 46 24.30 -1.55 21.09
C ASP A 46 24.35 -2.20 19.70
N ALA A 47 24.90 -3.42 19.60
CA ALA A 47 25.01 -4.11 18.32
C ALA A 47 23.64 -4.60 17.85
N GLY A 48 22.89 -5.26 18.75
CA GLY A 48 21.50 -5.68 18.53
C GLY A 48 20.57 -4.50 18.28
N LEU A 49 20.72 -3.42 19.04
CA LEU A 49 19.97 -2.17 18.89
C LEU A 49 20.16 -1.57 17.49
N ARG A 50 21.41 -1.35 17.09
CA ARG A 50 21.74 -0.74 15.78
C ARG A 50 21.24 -1.59 14.61
N TYR A 51 21.41 -2.91 14.71
CA TYR A 51 20.94 -3.82 13.67
C TYR A 51 19.41 -3.78 13.54
N SER A 52 18.71 -3.93 14.67
CA SER A 52 17.23 -3.97 14.69
C SER A 52 16.61 -2.66 14.21
N MET A 53 17.20 -1.52 14.59
CA MET A 53 16.82 -0.19 14.08
C MET A 53 16.94 -0.09 12.55
N ARG A 54 18.06 -0.55 11.98
CA ARG A 54 18.25 -0.53 10.52
C ARG A 54 17.23 -1.39 9.80
N CYS A 55 16.94 -2.57 10.34
CA CYS A 55 15.94 -3.44 9.76
C CYS A 55 14.53 -2.85 9.87
N ALA A 56 14.15 -2.26 11.01
CA ALA A 56 12.86 -1.59 11.17
C ALA A 56 12.70 -0.46 10.14
N ALA A 57 13.74 0.34 9.93
CA ALA A 57 13.75 1.39 8.91
C ALA A 57 13.60 0.85 7.49
N ALA A 58 14.22 -0.30 7.17
CA ALA A 58 14.10 -0.92 5.85
C ALA A 58 12.67 -1.43 5.58
N GLU A 59 12.05 -2.13 6.54
CA GLU A 59 10.67 -2.61 6.41
C GLU A 59 9.68 -1.43 6.30
N PHE A 60 9.89 -0.37 7.08
CA PHE A 60 9.04 0.82 7.03
C PHE A 60 9.16 1.54 5.69
N ARG A 61 10.37 1.68 5.14
CA ARG A 61 10.57 2.23 3.78
C ARG A 61 9.89 1.36 2.71
N ALA A 62 9.95 0.04 2.83
CA ALA A 62 9.25 -0.85 1.91
C ALA A 62 7.72 -0.64 1.98
N ALA A 63 7.16 -0.49 3.18
CA ALA A 63 5.74 -0.18 3.37
C ALA A 63 5.36 1.19 2.76
N LEU A 64 6.21 2.21 2.88
CA LEU A 64 5.98 3.52 2.25
C LEU A 64 6.00 3.46 0.73
N ASN A 65 6.88 2.66 0.12
CA ASN A 65 6.88 2.46 -1.32
C ASN A 65 5.57 1.82 -1.80
N LEU A 66 5.11 0.76 -1.10
CA LEU A 66 3.83 0.12 -1.38
C LEU A 66 2.63 1.08 -1.20
N LEU A 67 2.71 2.01 -0.25
CA LEU A 67 1.70 3.04 -0.07
C LEU A 67 1.63 4.01 -1.26
N GLY A 68 2.79 4.33 -1.85
CA GLY A 68 2.87 5.05 -3.12
C GLY A 68 2.13 4.32 -4.23
N ASP A 69 2.45 3.03 -4.43
CA ASP A 69 1.80 2.18 -5.43
C ASP A 69 0.28 2.08 -5.20
N LEU A 70 -0.15 1.93 -3.94
CA LEU A 70 -1.56 1.87 -3.56
C LEU A 70 -2.31 3.16 -3.92
N THR A 71 -1.67 4.30 -3.70
CA THR A 71 -2.23 5.61 -4.03
C THR A 71 -2.43 5.73 -5.53
N GLU A 72 -1.43 5.37 -6.33
CA GLU A 72 -1.54 5.37 -7.79
C GLU A 72 -2.63 4.42 -8.30
N GLN A 73 -2.67 3.18 -7.80
CA GLN A 73 -3.68 2.20 -8.23
C GLN A 73 -5.09 2.65 -7.88
N THR A 74 -5.28 3.19 -6.67
CA THR A 74 -6.59 3.69 -6.24
C THR A 74 -7.06 4.84 -7.13
N GLU A 75 -6.16 5.75 -7.51
CA GLU A 75 -6.47 6.86 -8.40
C GLU A 75 -6.79 6.38 -9.83
N ARG A 76 -6.04 5.40 -10.37
CA ARG A 76 -6.37 4.78 -11.67
C ARG A 76 -7.74 4.10 -11.65
N VAL A 77 -8.09 3.39 -10.57
CA VAL A 77 -9.41 2.76 -10.40
C VAL A 77 -10.50 3.84 -10.35
N ARG A 78 -10.24 4.96 -9.66
CA ARG A 78 -11.17 6.09 -9.61
C ARG A 78 -11.40 6.71 -10.99
N GLN A 79 -10.35 6.95 -11.76
CA GLN A 79 -10.44 7.49 -13.12
C GLN A 79 -11.22 6.56 -14.06
N ARG A 80 -10.99 5.25 -13.99
CA ARG A 80 -11.76 4.26 -14.77
C ARG A 80 -13.25 4.24 -14.42
N ARG A 81 -13.60 4.56 -13.17
CA ARG A 81 -14.99 4.63 -12.71
C ARG A 81 -15.67 5.94 -13.08
N GLN A 82 -14.94 6.98 -13.49
CA GLN A 82 -15.55 8.18 -14.03
C GLN A 82 -16.00 7.92 -15.48
N PRO A 83 -17.30 8.10 -15.80
CA PRO A 83 -17.76 7.97 -17.18
C PRO A 83 -17.08 9.04 -18.04
N SER A 84 -16.64 8.67 -19.25
CA SER A 84 -16.20 9.65 -20.25
C SER A 84 -17.27 10.73 -20.39
N PRO A 85 -16.91 12.03 -20.48
CA PRO A 85 -17.88 13.05 -20.80
C PRO A 85 -18.53 12.64 -22.13
N ALA A 86 -19.85 12.42 -22.09
CA ALA A 86 -20.61 11.91 -23.22
C ALA A 86 -20.27 12.75 -24.45
N SER A 87 -19.66 12.12 -25.46
CA SER A 87 -19.48 12.69 -26.78
C SER A 87 -20.86 13.15 -27.24
N HIS A 88 -21.07 14.47 -27.27
CA HIS A 88 -22.30 15.05 -27.79
C HIS A 88 -22.51 14.51 -29.20
N PRO A 89 -23.65 13.90 -29.52
CA PRO A 89 -23.97 13.56 -30.90
C PRO A 89 -24.06 14.88 -31.67
N GLN A 90 -23.12 15.07 -32.59
CA GLN A 90 -23.14 16.18 -33.54
C GLN A 90 -24.44 16.03 -34.34
N PRO A 91 -25.39 16.98 -34.25
CA PRO A 91 -26.65 16.87 -34.99
C PRO A 91 -26.30 16.96 -36.48
N ASN A 92 -26.59 15.88 -37.20
CA ASN A 92 -26.39 15.79 -38.64
C ASN A 92 -27.33 16.80 -39.30
N SER A 93 -26.81 17.98 -39.66
CA SER A 93 -27.53 18.97 -40.47
C SER A 93 -27.47 18.56 -41.93
N GLU A 94 -28.14 17.44 -42.25
CA GLU A 94 -28.54 17.07 -43.60
C GLU A 94 -30.06 17.00 -43.64
N ALA A 95 -30.72 18.10 -44.02
CA ALA A 95 -32.01 18.05 -44.71
C ALA A 95 -32.40 19.43 -45.25
N ARG A 96 -32.45 19.52 -46.60
CA ARG A 96 -33.46 20.24 -47.42
C ARG A 96 -33.36 21.78 -47.35
N GLN A 97 -33.23 22.54 -48.44
CA GLN A 97 -33.77 22.45 -49.80
C GLN A 97 -33.00 23.41 -50.71
#